data_AF-A0A3B9YLW3-F1
#
_entry.id   AF-A0A3B9YLW3-F1
#
_cell.length_a   1.000
_cell.length_b   1.000
_cell.length_c   1.000
_cell.angle_alpha   90.00
_cell.angle_beta   90.00
_cell.angle_gamma   90.00
#
_symmetry.space_group_name_H-M   'P 1'
#
loop_
_entity.id
_entity.type
_entity.pdbx_description
1 polymer ?
#
loop_
_entity_poly.entity_id
_entity_poly.type
_entity_poly.pdbx_seq_one_letter_code
_entity_poly.pdbx_strand_id
1 'polypeptide(L)'
;MEPVREVFRRLDYRALGKIYCHRGGNAFWKAKREPCLRLGLRLARALHRRLKPGGRSLYVGAGVAELPALLMETLELGRKVSAFNLRKEEVRILNAACRSLPLRFRAEDALQACGRFDHLWLVSVLNDPERFPELSAVSYGRSNALALRPLAFEEEFREARRLAGRCFAKLSLPALVTTSEEELPWVTQWCKEKRLSCRASGRWPTALVGDPVVFVRVGERPRSSSRARRRTARPPARSSGS
;
A
#
# COMPACT_ATOMS: atom_id res chain seq x y z
N MET A 1 17.85 7.81 -1.68
CA MET A 1 17.83 6.49 -2.38
C MET A 1 19.03 5.55 -2.13
N GLU A 2 20.28 6.02 -1.98
CA GLU A 2 21.43 5.14 -1.66
C GLU A 2 21.22 4.23 -0.41
N PRO A 3 20.57 4.70 0.67
CA PRO A 3 20.26 3.84 1.83
C PRO A 3 19.46 2.58 1.48
N VAL A 4 18.60 2.64 0.45
CA VAL A 4 17.81 1.47 0.02
C VAL A 4 18.72 0.40 -0.57
N ARG A 5 19.67 0.79 -1.42
CA ARG A 5 20.61 -0.15 -2.04
C ARG A 5 21.52 -0.80 -0.99
N GLU A 6 21.96 -0.01 -0.01
CA GLU A 6 22.76 -0.50 1.11
C GLU A 6 21.97 -1.53 1.95
N VAL A 7 20.72 -1.25 2.31
CA VAL A 7 19.87 -2.22 3.03
C VAL A 7 19.70 -3.50 2.22
N PHE A 8 19.41 -3.41 0.92
CA PHE A 8 19.36 -4.57 0.04
C PHE A 8 20.70 -5.31 -0.04
N ARG A 9 21.86 -4.67 0.18
CA ARG A 9 23.15 -5.37 0.26
C ARG A 9 23.31 -6.17 1.56
N ARG A 10 22.68 -5.73 2.64
CA ARG A 10 22.79 -6.34 3.99
C ARG A 10 21.78 -7.45 4.28
N LEU A 11 20.73 -7.59 3.47
CA LEU A 11 19.70 -8.61 3.70
C LEU A 11 20.28 -10.03 3.62
N ASP A 12 19.93 -10.87 4.60
CA ASP A 12 20.21 -12.30 4.57
C ASP A 12 19.23 -13.01 3.62
N TYR A 13 19.58 -13.02 2.34
CA TYR A 13 18.78 -13.65 1.30
C TYR A 13 18.65 -15.16 1.44
N ARG A 14 19.60 -15.82 2.11
CA ARG A 14 19.51 -17.26 2.36
C ARG A 14 18.40 -17.55 3.38
N ALA A 15 18.34 -16.76 4.46
CA ALA A 15 17.29 -16.87 5.46
C ALA A 15 15.93 -16.41 4.89
N LEU A 16 15.87 -15.28 4.19
CA LEU A 16 14.66 -14.81 3.50
C LEU A 16 14.15 -15.83 2.48
N GLY A 17 15.05 -16.56 1.84
CA GLY A 17 14.70 -17.61 0.89
C GLY A 17 13.77 -18.67 1.48
N LYS A 18 13.95 -19.03 2.76
CA LYS A 18 13.11 -20.01 3.47
C LYS A 18 11.70 -19.47 3.79
N ILE A 19 11.56 -18.15 3.84
CA ILE A 19 10.32 -17.44 4.18
C ILE A 19 9.46 -17.23 2.92
N TYR A 20 10.10 -16.89 1.80
CA TYR A 20 9.41 -16.52 0.55
C TYR A 20 9.25 -17.66 -0.44
N CYS A 21 10.00 -18.76 -0.29
CA CYS A 21 9.97 -19.86 -1.24
C CYS A 21 10.18 -21.22 -0.57
N HIS A 22 9.16 -22.08 -0.63
CA HIS A 22 9.19 -23.44 -0.10
C HIS A 22 10.06 -24.41 -0.94
N ARG A 23 10.45 -24.06 -2.18
CA ARG A 23 11.18 -24.96 -3.12
C ARG A 23 12.60 -24.54 -3.50
N GLY A 24 13.14 -23.42 -3.00
CA GLY A 24 14.50 -22.99 -3.38
C GLY A 24 14.80 -21.51 -3.23
N GLY A 25 14.96 -21.06 -1.98
CA GLY A 25 15.14 -19.66 -1.62
C GLY A 25 16.26 -18.87 -2.33
N ASN A 26 17.40 -19.51 -2.64
CA ASN A 26 18.52 -18.83 -3.29
C ASN A 26 18.23 -18.50 -4.77
N ALA A 27 17.63 -19.43 -5.51
CA ALA A 27 17.25 -19.22 -6.90
C ALA A 27 16.16 -18.13 -7.01
N PHE A 28 15.20 -18.15 -6.07
CA PHE A 28 14.16 -17.12 -5.95
C PHE A 28 14.79 -15.72 -5.82
N TRP A 29 15.67 -15.50 -4.83
CA TRP A 29 16.26 -14.18 -4.63
C TRP A 29 17.27 -13.79 -5.70
N LYS A 30 17.96 -14.75 -6.34
CA LYS A 30 18.80 -14.46 -7.52
C LYS A 30 17.97 -13.84 -8.66
N ALA A 31 16.76 -14.34 -8.88
CA ALA A 31 15.87 -13.81 -9.91
C ALA A 31 15.13 -12.53 -9.47
N LYS A 32 14.73 -12.44 -8.19
CA LYS A 32 13.79 -11.42 -7.71
C LYS A 32 14.43 -10.20 -7.08
N ARG A 33 15.68 -10.25 -6.61
CA ARG A 33 16.33 -9.15 -5.87
C ARG A 33 16.38 -7.84 -6.64
N GLU A 34 16.98 -7.84 -7.83
CA GLU A 34 17.13 -6.62 -8.63
C GLU A 34 15.78 -6.11 -9.15
N PRO A 35 14.86 -6.97 -9.64
CA PRO A 35 13.49 -6.53 -9.95
C PRO A 35 12.77 -5.90 -8.75
N CYS A 36 12.87 -6.50 -7.56
CA CYS A 36 12.26 -6.00 -6.32
C CYS A 36 12.78 -4.61 -5.97
N LEU A 37 14.11 -4.43 -6.00
CA LEU A 37 14.74 -3.13 -5.79
C LEU A 37 14.28 -2.11 -6.82
N ARG A 38 14.41 -2.43 -8.12
CA ARG A 38 14.09 -1.50 -9.22
C ARG A 38 12.62 -1.06 -9.20
N LEU A 39 11.69 -2.01 -9.07
CA LEU A 39 10.26 -1.73 -9.06
C LEU A 39 9.86 -1.00 -7.78
N GLY A 40 10.39 -1.39 -6.63
CA GLY A 40 10.16 -0.69 -5.37
C GLY A 40 10.68 0.75 -5.40
N LEU A 41 11.85 1.03 -5.99
CA LEU A 41 12.34 2.41 -6.17
C LEU A 41 11.41 3.24 -7.07
N ARG A 42 10.85 2.65 -8.14
CA ARG A 42 9.86 3.33 -9.00
C ARG A 42 8.58 3.65 -8.23
N LEU A 43 8.11 2.70 -7.43
CA LEU A 43 6.92 2.86 -6.60
C LEU A 43 7.15 3.93 -5.52
N ALA A 44 8.29 3.91 -4.84
CA ALA A 44 8.69 4.93 -3.87
C ALA A 44 8.72 6.34 -4.47
N ARG A 45 9.27 6.53 -5.68
CA ARG A 45 9.22 7.83 -6.39
C ARG A 45 7.81 8.27 -6.75
N ALA A 46 6.94 7.32 -7.08
CA ALA A 46 5.54 7.62 -7.35
C ALA A 46 4.80 8.03 -6.08
N LEU A 47 5.07 7.35 -4.96
CA LEU A 47 4.51 7.64 -3.65
C LEU A 47 5.02 8.97 -3.07
N HIS A 48 6.31 9.27 -3.21
CA HIS A 48 6.94 10.52 -2.76
C HIS A 48 6.20 11.76 -3.27
N ARG A 49 5.74 11.73 -4.53
CA ARG A 49 4.97 12.83 -5.15
C ARG A 49 3.54 12.98 -4.62
N ARG A 50 3.06 12.05 -3.80
CA ARG A 50 1.67 11.96 -3.35
C ARG A 50 1.51 12.20 -1.86
N LEU A 51 2.55 11.91 -1.08
CA LEU A 51 2.59 12.11 0.36
C LEU A 51 3.14 13.48 0.72
N LYS A 52 2.71 13.98 1.88
CA LYS A 52 3.27 15.18 2.50
C LYS A 52 4.38 14.79 3.49
N PRO A 53 5.40 15.63 3.68
CA PRO A 53 6.35 15.47 4.78
C PRO A 53 5.68 15.44 6.15
N GLY A 54 6.30 14.78 7.14
CA GLY A 54 5.92 14.84 8.56
C GLY A 54 4.62 14.12 8.99
N GLY A 55 3.93 13.43 8.08
CA GLY A 55 2.72 12.65 8.41
C GLY A 55 2.99 11.27 9.03
N ARG A 56 1.95 10.44 9.11
CA ARG A 56 1.96 9.12 9.76
C ARG A 56 1.49 8.01 8.83
N SER A 57 2.30 6.97 8.69
CA SER A 57 2.00 5.86 7.79
C SER A 57 1.87 4.54 8.54
N LEU A 58 0.82 3.79 8.24
CA LEU A 58 0.64 2.42 8.71
C LEU A 58 0.91 1.47 7.56
N TYR A 59 1.89 0.58 7.73
CA TYR A 59 2.15 -0.51 6.80
C TYR A 59 1.72 -1.84 7.41
N VAL A 60 0.77 -2.49 6.76
CA VAL A 60 0.23 -3.80 7.12
C VAL A 60 0.93 -4.85 6.24
N GLY A 61 1.53 -5.87 6.84
CA GLY A 61 2.23 -6.93 6.10
C GLY A 61 3.55 -6.49 5.46
N ALA A 62 4.26 -5.54 6.08
CA ALA A 62 5.45 -4.94 5.51
C ALA A 62 6.62 -5.94 5.38
N GLY A 63 7.12 -6.17 4.17
CA GLY A 63 8.22 -7.07 3.90
C GLY A 63 9.37 -6.40 3.14
N VAL A 64 10.13 -7.22 2.41
CA VAL A 64 11.29 -6.76 1.61
C VAL A 64 10.86 -5.80 0.49
N ALA A 65 9.70 -6.02 -0.12
CA ALA A 65 9.20 -5.19 -1.23
C ALA A 65 8.88 -3.75 -0.80
N GLU A 66 8.53 -3.55 0.47
CA GLU A 66 8.12 -2.27 1.04
C GLU A 66 9.32 -1.40 1.44
N LEU A 67 10.52 -1.98 1.58
CA LEU A 67 11.73 -1.28 2.03
C LEU A 67 11.99 0.04 1.28
N PRO A 68 11.91 0.12 -0.07
CA PRO A 68 12.15 1.36 -0.77
C PRO A 68 11.16 2.47 -0.40
N ALA A 69 9.87 2.13 -0.22
CA ALA A 69 8.84 3.09 0.17
C ALA A 69 9.00 3.51 1.63
N LEU A 70 9.20 2.55 2.55
CA LEU A 70 9.41 2.79 3.97
C LEU A 70 10.62 3.71 4.23
N LEU A 71 11.74 3.43 3.56
CA LEU A 71 12.96 4.21 3.71
C LEU A 71 12.83 5.61 3.11
N MET A 72 12.16 5.75 1.95
CA MET A 72 11.86 7.06 1.37
C MET A 72 10.98 7.88 2.33
N GLU A 73 9.91 7.30 2.86
CA GLU A 73 9.01 8.02 3.78
C GLU A 73 9.73 8.44 5.06
N THR A 74 10.57 7.57 5.61
CA THR A 74 11.27 7.81 6.87
C THR A 74 12.38 8.83 6.70
N LEU A 75 13.26 8.64 5.70
CA LEU A 75 14.49 9.41 5.55
C LEU A 75 14.31 10.69 4.74
N GLU A 76 13.46 10.67 3.71
CA GLU A 76 13.30 11.79 2.78
C GLU A 76 12.09 12.66 3.16
N LEU A 77 10.99 12.06 3.64
CA LEU A 77 9.78 12.79 4.04
C LEU A 77 9.67 13.03 5.56
N GLY A 78 10.57 12.47 6.38
CA GLY A 78 10.52 12.61 7.84
C GLY A 78 9.21 12.12 8.46
N ARG A 79 8.55 11.15 7.82
CA ARG A 79 7.25 10.63 8.28
C ARG A 79 7.45 9.63 9.41
N LYS A 80 6.47 9.58 10.33
CA LYS A 80 6.42 8.55 11.38
C LYS A 80 5.79 7.28 10.80
N VAL A 81 6.63 6.28 10.55
CA VAL A 81 6.22 5.03 9.91
C VAL A 81 6.05 3.92 10.94
N SER A 82 4.88 3.28 10.90
CA SER A 82 4.54 2.10 11.69
C SER A 82 4.48 0.87 10.78
N ALA A 83 5.55 0.07 10.74
CA ALA A 83 5.66 -1.12 9.90
C ALA A 83 5.42 -2.40 10.70
N PHE A 84 4.41 -3.18 10.30
CA PHE A 84 4.00 -4.41 10.97
C PHE A 84 4.01 -5.60 10.01
N ASN A 85 4.47 -6.74 10.50
CA ASN A 85 4.46 -8.02 9.79
C ASN A 85 4.31 -9.14 10.82
N LEU A 86 3.52 -10.18 10.53
CA LEU A 86 3.30 -11.30 11.44
C LEU A 86 4.50 -12.26 11.50
N ARG A 87 5.36 -12.26 10.48
CA ARG A 87 6.51 -13.19 10.35
C ARG A 87 7.69 -12.70 11.17
N LYS A 88 7.85 -13.25 12.39
CA LYS A 88 8.92 -12.89 13.35
C LYS A 88 10.32 -13.00 12.76
N GLU A 89 10.58 -14.07 12.02
CA GLU A 89 11.88 -14.35 11.39
C GLU A 89 12.21 -13.30 10.34
N GLU A 90 11.22 -12.89 9.53
CA GLU A 90 11.40 -11.86 8.52
C GLU A 90 11.70 -10.51 9.17
N VAL A 91 10.91 -10.14 10.18
CA VAL A 91 11.10 -8.90 10.95
C VAL A 91 12.49 -8.84 11.57
N ARG A 92 13.01 -9.96 12.07
CA ARG A 92 14.38 -10.04 12.61
C ARG A 92 15.43 -9.69 11.54
N ILE A 93 15.30 -10.27 10.33
CA ILE A 93 16.22 -10.02 9.21
C ILE A 93 16.13 -8.56 8.74
N LEU A 94 14.92 -8.05 8.57
CA LEU A 94 14.68 -6.66 8.14
C LEU A 94 15.26 -5.66 9.14
N ASN A 95 15.01 -5.84 10.44
CA ASN A 95 15.55 -4.98 11.49
C ASN A 95 17.08 -5.07 11.59
N ALA A 96 17.68 -6.25 11.35
CA ALA A 96 19.13 -6.38 11.31
C ALA A 96 19.73 -5.56 10.15
N ALA A 97 19.15 -5.64 8.95
CA ALA A 97 19.60 -4.87 7.79
C ALA A 97 19.39 -3.36 7.95
N CYS A 98 18.34 -2.95 8.69
CA CYS A 98 18.00 -1.55 8.98
C CYS A 98 18.61 -1.00 10.29
N ARG A 99 19.48 -1.73 11.00
CA ARG A 99 19.95 -1.36 12.36
C ARG A 99 20.49 0.07 12.49
N SER A 100 21.11 0.62 11.45
CA SER A 100 21.67 1.98 11.45
C SER A 100 20.69 3.06 10.97
N LEU A 101 19.40 2.73 10.81
CA LEU A 101 18.39 3.60 10.23
C LEU A 101 17.22 3.80 11.22
N PRO A 102 16.53 4.94 11.17
CA PRO A 102 15.36 5.24 12.01
C PRO A 102 14.09 4.50 11.56
N LEU A 103 14.21 3.25 11.09
CA LEU A 103 13.11 2.40 10.66
C LEU A 103 13.12 1.10 11.48
N ARG A 104 11.97 0.74 12.04
CA ARG A 104 11.79 -0.49 12.81
C ARG A 104 10.50 -1.21 12.42
N PHE A 105 10.64 -2.49 12.11
CA PHE A 105 9.53 -3.41 11.89
C PHE A 105 9.11 -4.05 13.21
N ARG A 106 7.79 -4.26 13.37
CA ARG A 106 7.19 -4.93 14.53
C ARG A 106 6.62 -6.28 14.11
N ALA A 107 6.98 -7.31 14.87
CA ALA A 107 6.53 -8.68 14.66
C ALA A 107 5.18 -8.93 15.35
N GLU A 108 4.18 -8.14 14.96
CA GLU A 108 2.88 -8.03 15.63
C GLU A 108 1.78 -7.80 14.58
N ASP A 109 0.53 -7.98 14.98
CA ASP A 109 -0.62 -7.58 14.18
C ASP A 109 -0.65 -6.04 14.03
N ALA A 110 -0.77 -5.55 12.79
CA ALA A 110 -0.91 -4.12 12.49
C ALA A 110 -2.10 -3.45 13.19
N LEU A 111 -3.09 -4.24 13.63
CA LEU A 111 -4.22 -3.74 14.41
C LEU A 111 -3.81 -3.19 15.78
N GLN A 112 -2.64 -3.59 16.30
CA GLN A 112 -2.03 -3.04 17.51
C GLN A 112 -1.50 -1.60 17.33
N ALA A 113 -1.42 -1.10 16.09
CA ALA A 113 -0.97 0.27 15.84
C ALA A 113 -1.90 1.30 16.50
N CYS A 114 -1.35 2.15 17.35
CA CYS A 114 -2.09 3.21 18.04
C CYS A 114 -2.19 4.50 17.24
N GLY A 115 -3.34 5.17 17.31
CA GLY A 115 -3.58 6.49 16.72
C GLY A 115 -4.12 6.46 15.29
N ARG A 116 -4.03 7.62 14.62
CA ARG A 116 -4.55 7.85 13.26
C ARG A 116 -3.42 8.02 12.25
N PHE A 117 -3.70 7.66 10.99
CA PHE A 117 -2.72 7.65 9.90
C PHE A 117 -3.28 8.34 8.65
N ASP A 118 -2.52 9.25 8.05
CA ASP A 118 -2.87 9.90 6.77
C ASP A 118 -2.40 9.09 5.56
N HIS A 119 -1.63 8.02 5.79
CA HIS A 119 -1.28 7.02 4.80
C HIS A 119 -1.46 5.59 5.35
N LEU A 120 -2.13 4.74 4.59
CA LEU A 120 -2.23 3.29 4.84
C LEU A 120 -1.65 2.53 3.67
N TRP A 121 -0.72 1.62 3.94
CA TRP A 121 -0.22 0.63 3.00
C TRP A 121 -0.80 -0.74 3.35
N LEU A 122 -1.56 -1.30 2.42
CA LEU A 122 -2.24 -2.58 2.52
C LEU A 122 -2.18 -3.23 1.13
N VAL A 123 -1.07 -3.90 0.83
CA VAL A 123 -0.78 -4.48 -0.49
C VAL A 123 -0.55 -5.98 -0.32
N SER A 124 -1.34 -6.78 -1.03
CA SER A 124 -1.26 -8.24 -1.05
C SER A 124 -1.43 -8.89 0.33
N VAL A 125 -2.29 -8.32 1.20
CA VAL A 125 -2.50 -8.78 2.58
C VAL A 125 -3.82 -9.54 2.72
N LEU A 126 -4.90 -8.98 2.19
CA LEU A 126 -6.26 -9.52 2.28
C LEU A 126 -6.50 -10.68 1.28
N ASN A 127 -5.58 -10.87 0.34
CA ASN A 127 -5.56 -11.94 -0.64
C ASN A 127 -4.28 -12.80 -0.49
N ASP A 128 -3.61 -12.75 0.66
CA ASP A 128 -2.48 -13.64 0.96
C ASP A 128 -2.94 -15.10 0.90
N PRO A 129 -2.44 -15.92 -0.05
CA PRO A 129 -2.88 -17.30 -0.22
C PRO A 129 -2.51 -18.22 0.95
N GLU A 130 -1.54 -17.85 1.79
CA GLU A 130 -1.22 -18.62 2.99
C GLU A 130 -2.24 -18.41 4.10
N ARG A 131 -2.84 -17.21 4.16
CA ARG A 131 -3.81 -16.84 5.19
C ARG A 131 -5.27 -17.00 4.75
N PHE A 132 -5.54 -16.69 3.49
CA PHE A 132 -6.89 -16.68 2.91
C PHE A 132 -6.90 -17.47 1.59
N PRO A 133 -6.68 -18.80 1.63
CA PRO A 133 -6.54 -19.60 0.40
C PRO A 133 -7.76 -19.54 -0.52
N GLU A 134 -8.98 -19.62 0.02
CA GLU A 134 -10.21 -19.58 -0.79
C GLU A 134 -10.46 -18.17 -1.34
N LEU A 135 -10.33 -17.15 -0.49
CA LEU A 135 -10.50 -15.76 -0.90
C LEU A 135 -9.47 -15.36 -1.96
N SER A 136 -8.20 -15.76 -1.77
CA SER A 136 -7.13 -15.52 -2.73
C SER A 136 -7.43 -16.18 -4.07
N ALA A 137 -7.89 -17.44 -4.06
CA ALA A 137 -8.26 -18.15 -5.28
C ALA A 137 -9.39 -17.42 -6.05
N VAL A 138 -10.38 -16.87 -5.35
CA VAL A 138 -11.44 -16.05 -5.96
C VAL A 138 -10.89 -14.71 -6.47
N SER A 139 -10.11 -13.98 -5.67
CA SER A 139 -9.55 -12.67 -6.03
C SER A 139 -8.67 -12.73 -7.28
N TYR A 140 -7.92 -13.82 -7.47
CA TYR A 140 -7.07 -14.03 -8.65
C TYR A 140 -7.76 -14.75 -9.81
N GLY A 141 -9.07 -15.04 -9.71
CA GLY A 141 -9.80 -15.78 -10.75
C GLY A 141 -9.30 -17.21 -10.97
N ARG A 142 -8.68 -17.81 -9.95
CA ARG A 142 -8.12 -19.17 -9.99
C ARG A 142 -9.09 -20.24 -9.48
N SER A 143 -10.16 -19.83 -8.80
CA SER A 143 -11.20 -20.76 -8.34
C SER A 143 -12.23 -21.03 -9.44
N ASN A 144 -12.56 -22.30 -9.67
CA ASN A 144 -13.80 -22.67 -10.34
C ASN A 144 -14.88 -22.95 -9.27
N ALA A 145 -16.16 -22.89 -9.66
CA ALA A 145 -17.28 -23.06 -8.73
C ALA A 145 -17.32 -24.45 -8.06
N LEU A 146 -16.67 -25.44 -8.65
CA LEU A 146 -16.64 -26.82 -8.15
C LEU A 146 -15.53 -27.04 -7.10
N ALA A 147 -14.48 -26.21 -7.10
CA ALA A 147 -13.35 -26.30 -6.19
C ALA A 147 -13.45 -25.37 -4.98
N LEU A 148 -14.34 -24.36 -5.05
CA LEU A 148 -14.56 -23.41 -3.97
C LEU A 148 -15.15 -24.13 -2.75
N ARG A 149 -14.59 -23.90 -1.57
CA ARG A 149 -15.17 -24.35 -0.29
C ARG A 149 -15.98 -23.20 0.32
N PRO A 150 -17.33 -23.18 0.20
CA PRO A 150 -18.10 -21.96 0.50
C PRO A 150 -18.01 -21.53 1.96
N LEU A 151 -18.06 -22.48 2.91
CA LEU A 151 -17.96 -22.17 4.34
C LEU A 151 -16.60 -21.56 4.71
N ALA A 152 -15.50 -22.13 4.18
CA ALA A 152 -14.16 -21.60 4.40
C ALA A 152 -13.99 -20.21 3.77
N PHE A 153 -14.50 -20.02 2.54
CA PHE A 153 -14.53 -18.71 1.90
C PHE A 153 -15.29 -17.68 2.73
N GLU A 154 -16.46 -18.01 3.28
CA GLU A 154 -17.25 -17.09 4.10
C GLU A 154 -16.54 -16.70 5.40
N GLU A 155 -15.81 -17.63 6.03
CA GLU A 155 -14.99 -17.37 7.20
C GLU A 155 -13.82 -16.44 6.88
N GLU A 156 -13.06 -16.76 5.83
CA GLU A 156 -11.94 -15.94 5.35
C GLU A 156 -12.40 -14.54 4.95
N PHE A 157 -13.53 -14.42 4.23
CA PHE A 157 -14.11 -13.15 3.83
C PHE A 157 -14.51 -12.31 5.04
N ARG A 158 -15.15 -12.91 6.05
CA ARG A 158 -15.49 -12.23 7.31
C ARG A 158 -14.25 -11.73 8.04
N GLU A 159 -13.20 -12.54 8.10
CA GLU A 159 -11.93 -12.15 8.71
C GLU A 159 -11.25 -11.01 7.95
N ALA A 160 -11.12 -11.11 6.63
CA ALA A 160 -10.53 -10.09 5.77
C ALA A 160 -11.32 -8.77 5.86
N ARG A 161 -12.66 -8.83 5.84
CA ARG A 161 -13.53 -7.66 6.03
C ARG A 161 -13.30 -6.99 7.38
N ARG A 162 -13.18 -7.78 8.45
CA ARG A 162 -12.90 -7.27 9.80
C ARG A 162 -11.53 -6.60 9.87
N LEU A 163 -10.50 -7.22 9.30
CA LEU A 163 -9.15 -6.66 9.22
C LEU A 163 -9.13 -5.34 8.45
N ALA A 164 -9.69 -5.33 7.23
CA ALA A 164 -9.80 -4.15 6.39
C ALA A 164 -10.53 -3.02 7.11
N GLY A 165 -11.71 -3.30 7.68
CA GLY A 165 -12.52 -2.32 8.41
C GLY A 165 -11.78 -1.71 9.60
N ARG A 166 -11.03 -2.53 10.37
CA ARG A 166 -10.24 -2.03 11.50
C ARG A 166 -9.02 -1.21 11.06
N CYS A 167 -8.40 -1.54 9.92
CA CYS A 167 -7.34 -0.73 9.32
C CYS A 167 -7.89 0.62 8.82
N PHE A 168 -8.96 0.61 8.04
CA PHE A 168 -9.57 1.83 7.50
C PHE A 168 -10.14 2.75 8.58
N ALA A 169 -10.66 2.17 9.67
CA ALA A 169 -11.08 2.96 10.82
C ALA A 169 -9.95 3.82 11.39
N LYS A 170 -8.67 3.45 11.23
CA LYS A 170 -7.52 4.24 11.72
C LYS A 170 -7.11 5.40 10.79
N LEU A 171 -7.79 5.60 9.66
CA LEU A 171 -7.45 6.68 8.72
C LEU A 171 -7.78 8.07 9.30
N SER A 172 -6.89 9.03 9.05
CA SER A 172 -7.13 10.46 9.22
C SER A 172 -7.45 11.05 7.85
N LEU A 173 -8.68 11.54 7.65
CA LEU A 173 -9.11 12.06 6.35
C LEU A 173 -8.70 13.53 6.16
N PRO A 174 -8.31 13.95 4.94
CA PRO A 174 -8.12 13.12 3.75
C PRO A 174 -6.88 12.22 3.88
N ALA A 175 -6.98 10.99 3.35
CA ALA A 175 -5.93 9.99 3.44
C ALA A 175 -5.52 9.44 2.07
N LEU A 176 -4.33 8.86 2.02
CA LEU A 176 -3.87 8.03 0.91
C LEU A 176 -3.89 6.56 1.33
N VAL A 177 -4.48 5.69 0.52
CA VAL A 177 -4.38 4.24 0.68
C VAL A 177 -3.56 3.69 -0.50
N THR A 178 -2.46 3.03 -0.20
CA THR A 178 -1.66 2.27 -1.18
C THR A 178 -2.05 0.81 -1.07
N THR A 179 -2.60 0.24 -2.15
CA THR A 179 -3.15 -1.13 -2.13
C THR A 179 -2.94 -1.86 -3.45
N SER A 180 -3.11 -3.19 -3.50
CA SER A 180 -3.11 -3.90 -4.78
C SER A 180 -4.41 -3.66 -5.55
N GLU A 181 -4.37 -3.89 -6.86
CA GLU A 181 -5.55 -3.81 -7.72
C GLU A 181 -6.64 -4.80 -7.28
N GLU A 182 -6.23 -5.99 -6.84
CA GLU A 182 -7.08 -7.06 -6.30
C GLU A 182 -7.74 -6.67 -4.97
N GLU A 183 -7.09 -5.81 -4.18
CA GLU A 183 -7.61 -5.33 -2.89
C GLU A 183 -8.39 -4.01 -2.99
N LEU A 184 -8.33 -3.32 -4.13
CA LEU A 184 -9.05 -2.07 -4.38
C LEU A 184 -10.57 -2.15 -4.06
N PRO A 185 -11.29 -3.25 -4.35
CA PRO A 185 -12.70 -3.39 -3.99
C PRO A 185 -12.99 -3.20 -2.50
N TRP A 186 -12.06 -3.58 -1.60
CA TRP A 186 -12.22 -3.36 -0.16
C TRP A 186 -12.24 -1.87 0.18
N VAL A 187 -11.36 -1.09 -0.44
CA VAL A 187 -11.28 0.36 -0.23
C VAL A 187 -12.50 1.07 -0.80
N THR A 188 -12.92 0.72 -2.02
CA THR A 188 -14.06 1.36 -2.68
C THR A 188 -15.37 1.04 -1.96
N GLN A 189 -15.56 -0.20 -1.51
CA GLN A 189 -16.73 -0.59 -0.72
C GLN A 189 -16.77 0.16 0.62
N TRP A 190 -15.65 0.25 1.34
CA TRP A 190 -15.59 1.01 2.59
C TRP A 190 -15.91 2.50 2.37
N CYS A 191 -15.37 3.12 1.32
CA CYS A 191 -15.69 4.50 0.97
C CYS A 191 -17.17 4.68 0.66
N LYS A 192 -17.79 3.74 -0.06
CA LYS A 192 -19.23 3.75 -0.37
C LYS A 192 -20.07 3.68 0.91
N GLU A 193 -19.76 2.74 1.81
CA GLU A 193 -20.43 2.59 3.10
C GLU A 193 -20.32 3.85 3.97
N LYS A 194 -19.17 4.54 3.92
CA LYS A 194 -18.90 5.77 4.69
C LYS A 194 -19.26 7.07 3.95
N ARG A 195 -19.81 6.98 2.73
CA ARG A 195 -20.11 8.13 1.85
C ARG A 195 -18.91 9.07 1.64
N LEU A 196 -17.72 8.48 1.50
CA LEU A 196 -16.46 9.20 1.26
C LEU A 196 -16.14 9.26 -0.23
N SER A 197 -15.52 10.36 -0.66
CA SER A 197 -14.92 10.42 -1.99
C SER A 197 -13.77 9.42 -2.10
N CYS A 198 -13.65 8.77 -3.25
CA CYS A 198 -12.64 7.75 -3.49
C CYS A 198 -12.12 7.88 -4.93
N ARG A 199 -10.81 8.10 -5.08
CA ARG A 199 -10.17 8.24 -6.39
C ARG A 199 -8.90 7.40 -6.45
N ALA A 200 -8.98 6.27 -7.15
CA ALA A 200 -7.80 5.47 -7.51
C ALA A 200 -7.00 6.17 -8.62
N SER A 201 -5.68 6.00 -8.60
CA SER A 201 -4.79 6.56 -9.61
C SER A 201 -3.53 5.73 -9.77
N GLY A 202 -3.12 5.61 -11.04
CA GLY A 202 -1.94 4.88 -11.51
C GLY A 202 -1.96 3.38 -11.18
N ARG A 203 -0.96 2.70 -11.72
CA ARG A 203 -0.81 1.25 -11.66
C ARG A 203 0.69 0.95 -11.75
N TRP A 204 1.26 0.32 -10.73
CA TRP A 204 2.69 0.07 -10.63
C TRP A 204 2.95 -1.42 -10.44
N PRO A 205 3.75 -2.06 -11.31
CA PRO A 205 4.06 -3.47 -11.16
C PRO A 205 4.94 -3.71 -9.93
N THR A 206 4.77 -4.87 -9.30
CA THR A 206 5.62 -5.38 -8.22
C THR A 206 6.39 -6.61 -8.67
N ALA A 207 7.46 -6.95 -7.94
CA ALA A 207 8.35 -8.05 -8.35
C ALA A 207 8.06 -9.38 -7.63
N LEU A 208 7.58 -9.33 -6.38
CA LEU A 208 7.45 -10.53 -5.55
C LEU A 208 6.15 -11.26 -5.87
N VAL A 209 5.01 -10.63 -5.58
CA VAL A 209 3.69 -11.22 -5.83
C VAL A 209 3.23 -11.00 -7.28
N GLY A 210 3.58 -9.85 -7.87
CA GLY A 210 3.22 -9.50 -9.24
C GLY A 210 1.96 -8.63 -9.32
N ASP A 211 1.22 -8.53 -8.21
CA ASP A 211 0.07 -7.66 -8.06
C ASP A 211 0.43 -6.20 -8.36
N PRO A 212 -0.30 -5.54 -9.28
CA PRO A 212 -0.13 -4.12 -9.50
C PRO A 212 -0.59 -3.32 -8.29
N VAL A 213 0.25 -2.41 -7.81
CA VAL A 213 -0.10 -1.46 -6.77
C VAL A 213 -0.82 -0.26 -7.38
N VAL A 214 -1.82 0.25 -6.68
CA VAL A 214 -2.57 1.47 -6.99
C VAL A 214 -2.57 2.42 -5.79
N PHE A 215 -2.78 3.72 -6.03
CA PHE A 215 -2.94 4.70 -4.96
C PHE A 215 -4.35 5.27 -4.97
N VAL A 216 -5.02 5.23 -3.81
CA VAL A 216 -6.40 5.66 -3.63
C VAL A 216 -6.44 6.85 -2.69
N ARG A 217 -6.88 8.00 -3.21
CA ARG A 217 -7.18 9.18 -2.38
C ARG A 217 -8.58 9.04 -1.81
N VAL A 218 -8.70 9.17 -0.50
CA VAL A 218 -9.97 9.01 0.22
C VAL A 218 -10.32 10.25 1.02
N GLY A 219 -11.58 10.67 0.95
CA GLY A 219 -12.12 11.79 1.73
C GLY A 219 -11.60 13.16 1.30
N GLU A 220 -11.01 13.27 0.10
CA GLU A 220 -10.69 14.58 -0.49
C GLU A 220 -11.98 15.31 -0.88
N ARG A 221 -12.09 16.58 -0.48
CA ARG A 221 -13.19 17.41 -0.98
C ARG A 221 -13.06 17.57 -2.50
N PRO A 222 -14.17 17.55 -3.25
CA PRO A 222 -14.14 17.95 -4.65
C PRO A 222 -13.49 19.33 -4.73
N ARG A 223 -12.46 19.48 -5.58
CA ARG A 223 -11.93 20.81 -5.86
C ARG A 223 -13.09 21.60 -6.47
N SER A 224 -13.56 22.63 -5.78
CA SER A 224 -14.49 23.58 -6.39
C SER A 224 -13.81 24.14 -7.64
N SER A 225 -14.49 24.05 -8.77
CA SER A 225 -14.09 24.63 -10.05
C SER A 225 -14.21 26.17 -10.00
N SER A 226 -13.56 26.81 -9.03
CA SER A 226 -13.52 28.26 -8.87
C SER A 226 -12.36 28.86 -9.66
N ARG A 227 -12.41 28.75 -10.99
CA ARG A 227 -11.65 29.65 -11.90
C ARG A 227 -12.15 29.70 -13.35
N ALA A 228 -13.42 29.40 -13.61
CA ALA A 228 -14.02 29.49 -14.94
C ALA A 228 -15.31 30.33 -14.98
N ARG A 229 -15.37 31.46 -14.24
CA ARG A 229 -16.41 32.50 -14.40
C ARG A 229 -15.88 33.88 -14.01
N ARG A 230 -14.89 34.40 -14.74
CA ARG A 230 -14.60 35.85 -14.81
C ARG A 230 -13.95 36.17 -16.16
N ARG A 231 -14.72 36.03 -17.23
CA ARG A 231 -14.45 36.64 -18.54
C ARG A 231 -15.65 36.38 -19.44
N THR A 232 -16.67 37.24 -19.32
CA THR A 232 -17.64 37.64 -20.36
C THR A 232 -18.81 38.37 -19.70
N ALA A 233 -18.61 39.66 -19.43
CA ALA A 233 -19.69 40.64 -19.38
C ALA A 233 -19.03 42.02 -19.43
N ARG A 234 -18.63 42.43 -20.64
CA ARG A 234 -18.40 43.84 -20.95
C ARG A 234 -19.62 44.25 -21.79
N PRO A 235 -20.54 45.09 -21.28
CA PRO A 235 -21.66 45.55 -22.09
C PRO A 235 -21.14 46.49 -23.19
N PRO A 236 -21.69 46.46 -24.41
CA PRO A 236 -21.36 47.44 -25.42
C PRO A 236 -21.88 48.82 -25.00
N ALA A 237 -21.00 49.81 -25.13
CA ALA A 237 -21.30 51.21 -24.90
C ALA A 237 -22.37 51.69 -25.90
N ARG A 238 -23.33 52.45 -25.39
CA ARG A 238 -24.25 53.25 -26.20
C ARG A 238 -23.45 54.34 -26.90
N SER A 239 -23.54 54.43 -28.22
CA SER A 239 -23.13 55.61 -28.98
C SER A 239 -24.36 56.43 -29.33
N SER A 240 -24.39 57.64 -28.79
CA SER A 240 -25.28 58.75 -29.09
C SER A 240 -24.56 59.77 -29.98
N GLY A 241 -25.23 60.28 -31.02
CA GLY A 241 -24.84 61.46 -31.82
C GLY A 241 -23.74 61.18 -32.84
N SER A 242 -23.81 61.62 -34.10
CA SER A 242 -24.49 62.79 -34.69
C SER A 242 -24.99 62.46 -36.10
#